data_AF-A0A964LGQ5-F1
#
_entry.id   AF-A0A964LGQ5-F1
#
_cell.length_a   1.000
_cell.length_b   1.000
_cell.length_c   1.000
_cell.angle_alpha   90.00
_cell.angle_beta   90.00
_cell.angle_gamma   90.00
#
_symmetry.space_group_name_H-M   'P 1'
#
loop_
_entity.id
_entity.type
_entity.pdbx_description
1 polymer ?
#
loop_
_entity_poly.entity_id
_entity_poly.type
_entity_poly.pdbx_seq_one_letter_code
_entity_poly.pdbx_strand_id
1 'polypeptide(L)'
;MTASKIPVAILGATGTVGQKLVRRLEHHPWSEIQYLAASAASAGRRYADVVRWRETTPLPSRIGDLIVQPSDRPTGLPLAFSALDTGAATTIEPLWAGAGTVVVTNTSPFRLASDVPLVIPEVNAEHLALLAEQRKRRGWRGAIIVNYRDALRERILGQTLLTVRLKTPFLLRTVEATLASCHGHRVAEVQRIGKRLAIRLDHEAWLVIHLMIAGRLHWKPAGTAIGAKSALAAFDFGTGTLLLTEAGSKRRASLHVAEDHAALDQFERGGLDVLHASEAVFAERPVRGNHTLKRALTDPQTFDGIGNSFSDEILHAARISPLQLIRNLDAPEVTRLYHACRRILTEWTDLLTKDRNGAFPARVTAFRPGMAVHGKFRQPCPDCGSPVQRIRYADNETNYCARCQTEGRLLADRALSRLLKQDWPKSLDELD
;
A
#
# COMPACT_ATOMS: atom_id res chain seq x y z
N MET A 1 10.16 30.65 15.98
CA MET A 1 10.52 29.72 17.07
C MET A 1 10.65 28.34 16.45
N THR A 2 11.86 27.76 16.43
CA THR A 2 12.06 26.38 15.97
C THR A 2 11.36 25.45 16.95
N ALA A 3 10.47 24.58 16.45
CA ALA A 3 9.81 23.59 17.30
C ALA A 3 10.86 22.71 17.99
N SER A 4 10.72 22.49 19.30
CA SER A 4 11.60 21.60 20.06
C SER A 4 11.51 20.18 19.48
N LYS A 5 12.66 19.53 19.25
CA LYS A 5 12.72 18.16 18.70
C LYS A 5 12.18 17.16 19.72
N ILE A 6 11.45 16.16 19.24
CA ILE A 6 10.91 15.08 20.08
C ILE A 6 12.07 14.17 20.52
N PRO A 7 12.32 13.99 21.82
CA PRO A 7 13.37 13.11 22.28
C PRO A 7 12.96 11.64 22.10
N VAL A 8 13.83 10.83 21.50
CA VAL A 8 13.52 9.44 21.15
C VAL A 8 14.54 8.44 21.70
N ALA A 9 14.04 7.25 22.02
CA ALA A 9 14.84 6.07 22.31
C ALA A 9 14.93 5.14 21.09
N ILE A 10 16.05 4.42 20.96
CA ILE A 10 16.18 3.29 20.03
C ILE A 10 16.50 2.03 20.84
N LEU A 11 15.60 1.06 20.82
CA LEU A 11 15.78 -0.23 21.51
C LEU A 11 16.38 -1.25 20.53
N GLY A 12 17.45 -1.94 20.93
CA GLY A 12 18.22 -2.81 20.04
C GLY A 12 19.15 -2.03 19.11
N ALA A 13 19.70 -0.90 19.58
CA ALA A 13 20.47 0.05 18.79
C ALA A 13 21.70 -0.57 18.09
N THR A 14 22.38 -1.53 18.73
CA THR A 14 23.59 -2.16 18.19
C THR A 14 23.32 -3.14 17.05
N GLY A 15 22.06 -3.60 16.89
CA GLY A 15 21.66 -4.51 15.82
C GLY A 15 21.52 -3.82 14.46
N THR A 16 21.51 -4.60 13.37
CA THR A 16 21.46 -4.07 11.98
C THR A 16 20.30 -3.10 11.75
N VAL A 17 19.11 -3.39 12.28
CA VAL A 17 17.94 -2.49 12.13
C VAL A 17 18.08 -1.25 13.02
N GLY A 18 18.61 -1.41 14.24
CA GLY A 18 18.90 -0.30 15.15
C GLY A 18 19.88 0.72 14.56
N GLN A 19 20.95 0.25 13.91
CA GLN A 19 21.93 1.12 13.24
C GLN A 19 21.30 1.93 12.10
N LYS A 20 20.38 1.34 11.33
CA LYS A 20 19.60 2.05 10.30
C LYS A 20 18.71 3.12 10.90
N LEU A 21 18.07 2.84 12.04
CA LEU A 21 17.27 3.83 12.76
C LEU A 21 18.14 4.98 13.25
N VAL A 22 19.32 4.69 13.83
CA VAL A 22 20.30 5.71 14.24
C VAL A 22 20.66 6.63 13.07
N ARG A 23 21.07 6.06 11.93
CA ARG A 23 21.44 6.84 10.75
C ARG A 23 20.30 7.72 10.22
N ARG A 24 19.07 7.19 10.22
CA ARG A 24 17.89 7.93 9.72
C ARG A 24 17.41 9.01 10.68
N LEU A 25 17.55 8.79 11.99
CA LEU A 25 16.99 9.67 13.01
C LEU A 25 17.95 10.78 13.48
N GLU A 26 19.28 10.60 13.33
CA GLU A 26 20.26 11.56 13.86
C GLU A 26 20.05 12.99 13.33
N HIS A 27 19.77 13.13 12.04
CA HIS A 27 19.56 14.44 11.41
C HIS A 27 18.09 14.72 11.11
N HIS A 28 17.18 13.97 11.75
CA HIS A 28 15.76 14.12 11.48
C HIS A 28 15.25 15.48 11.98
N PRO A 29 14.39 16.18 11.22
CA PRO A 29 13.94 17.53 11.54
C PRO A 29 13.08 17.59 12.81
N TRP A 30 12.40 16.49 13.17
CA TRP A 30 11.42 16.48 14.26
C TRP A 30 11.83 15.66 15.48
N SER A 31 12.91 14.88 15.40
CA SER A 31 13.32 13.99 16.48
C SER A 31 14.80 14.11 16.80
N GLU A 32 15.14 13.85 18.05
CA GLU A 32 16.50 13.81 18.55
C GLU A 32 16.72 12.50 19.30
N ILE A 33 17.74 11.73 18.91
CA ILE A 33 18.12 10.53 19.62
C ILE A 33 18.78 10.94 20.96
N GLN A 34 18.15 10.56 22.07
CA GLN A 34 18.64 10.82 23.43
C GLN A 34 18.95 9.54 24.21
N TYR A 35 18.46 8.39 23.74
CA TYR A 35 18.64 7.12 24.44
C TYR A 35 18.89 5.97 23.47
N LEU A 36 19.99 5.24 23.70
CA LEU A 36 20.32 4.04 22.95
C LEU A 36 20.30 2.86 23.90
N ALA A 37 19.44 1.88 23.62
CA ALA A 37 19.31 0.68 24.42
C ALA A 37 19.80 -0.54 23.66
N ALA A 38 20.52 -1.42 24.35
CA ALA A 38 20.95 -2.72 23.82
C ALA A 38 20.89 -3.79 24.92
N SER A 39 21.55 -4.93 24.69
CA SER A 39 21.65 -5.99 25.69
C SER A 39 22.48 -5.55 26.90
N ALA A 40 22.31 -6.25 28.02
CA ALA A 40 23.06 -6.00 29.25
C ALA A 40 24.59 -6.03 29.03
N ALA A 41 25.08 -6.85 28.10
CA ALA A 41 26.51 -6.94 27.77
C ALA A 41 27.09 -5.67 27.12
N SER A 42 26.25 -4.85 26.49
CA SER A 42 26.66 -3.58 25.87
C SER A 42 26.38 -2.37 26.76
N ALA A 43 25.58 -2.53 27.81
CA ALA A 43 25.18 -1.43 28.67
C ALA A 43 26.36 -0.86 29.49
N GLY A 44 26.32 0.44 29.79
CA GLY A 44 27.34 1.15 30.56
C GLY A 44 28.58 1.56 29.77
N ARG A 45 28.64 1.26 28.46
CA ARG A 45 29.75 1.59 27.57
C ARG A 45 29.31 2.62 26.52
N ARG A 46 30.26 3.37 25.96
CA ARG A 46 29.97 4.27 24.83
C ARG A 46 29.51 3.47 23.63
N TYR A 47 28.55 4.01 22.88
CA TYR A 47 27.98 3.34 21.72
C TYR A 47 29.06 2.98 20.69
N ALA A 48 30.02 3.88 20.44
CA ALA A 48 31.16 3.63 19.54
C ALA A 48 32.01 2.41 19.93
N ASP A 49 32.10 2.09 21.22
CA ASP A 49 32.94 0.99 21.72
C ASP A 49 32.25 -0.38 21.62
N VAL A 50 30.93 -0.39 21.47
CA VAL A 50 30.11 -1.62 21.46
C VAL A 50 29.43 -1.88 20.13
N VAL A 51 29.21 -0.83 19.32
CA VAL A 51 28.59 -0.98 18.01
C VAL A 51 29.63 -1.39 16.98
N ARG A 52 29.40 -2.54 16.33
CA ARG A 52 30.04 -2.81 15.05
C ARG A 52 29.24 -2.08 13.98
N TRP A 53 29.58 -0.83 13.69
CA TRP A 53 28.89 0.01 12.73
C TRP A 53 29.00 -0.57 11.30
N ARG A 54 27.86 -0.79 10.65
CA ARG A 54 27.71 -1.46 9.34
C ARG A 54 27.06 -0.60 8.28
N GLU A 55 26.69 0.64 8.62
CA GLU A 55 26.15 1.56 7.62
C GLU A 55 27.28 2.14 6.76
N THR A 56 26.93 2.54 5.55
CA THR A 56 27.88 3.10 4.55
C THR A 56 28.36 4.50 4.90
N THR A 57 27.68 5.19 5.82
CA THR A 57 28.07 6.51 6.33
C THR A 57 28.90 6.38 7.60
N PRO A 58 29.79 7.33 7.94
CA PRO A 58 30.48 7.33 9.23
C PRO A 58 29.50 7.32 10.42
N LEU A 59 29.92 6.72 11.54
CA LEU A 59 29.19 6.81 12.81
C LEU A 59 29.16 8.28 13.25
N PRO A 60 27.98 8.88 13.51
CA PRO A 60 27.91 10.25 14.00
C PRO A 60 28.61 10.37 15.37
N SER A 61 29.56 11.30 15.50
CA SER A 61 30.39 11.46 16.71
C SER A 61 29.55 11.59 17.98
N ARG A 62 28.55 12.48 17.94
CA ARG A 62 27.59 12.69 19.04
C ARG A 62 26.90 11.40 19.48
N ILE A 63 26.48 10.56 18.54
CA ILE A 63 25.84 9.26 18.82
C ILE A 63 26.85 8.27 19.37
N GLY A 64 28.06 8.24 18.82
CA GLY A 64 29.14 7.39 19.32
C GLY A 64 29.47 7.64 20.79
N ASP A 65 29.29 8.87 21.28
CA ASP A 65 29.56 9.28 22.66
C ASP A 65 28.46 8.88 23.66
N LEU A 66 27.25 8.56 23.20
CA LEU A 66 26.15 8.17 24.07
C LEU A 66 26.46 6.87 24.81
N ILE A 67 26.17 6.82 26.11
CA ILE A 67 26.28 5.60 26.91
C ILE A 67 25.07 4.71 26.64
N VAL A 68 25.34 3.49 26.17
CA VAL A 68 24.32 2.48 25.91
C VAL A 68 23.72 2.02 27.22
N GLN A 69 22.41 1.85 27.22
CA GLN A 69 21.64 1.49 28.40
C GLN A 69 21.00 0.10 28.23
N PRO A 70 20.61 -0.57 29.34
CA PRO A 70 19.84 -1.81 29.28
C PRO A 70 18.46 -1.57 28.66
N SER A 71 18.05 -2.45 27.73
CA SER A 71 16.76 -2.31 27.04
C SER A 71 15.54 -2.48 27.96
N ASP A 72 15.69 -3.13 29.12
CA ASP A 72 14.64 -3.36 30.12
C ASP A 72 14.47 -2.20 31.12
N ARG A 73 15.14 -1.06 30.92
CA ARG A 73 15.03 0.14 31.77
C ARG A 73 14.32 1.30 31.05
N PRO A 74 12.98 1.36 31.09
CA PRO A 74 12.25 2.45 30.45
C PRO A 74 12.51 3.81 31.13
N THR A 75 12.60 4.88 30.33
CA THR A 75 13.00 6.22 30.79
C THR A 75 11.91 7.29 30.72
N GLY A 76 10.66 6.90 30.42
CA GLY A 76 9.53 7.83 30.31
C GLY A 76 9.59 8.77 29.09
N LEU A 77 10.54 8.55 28.18
CA LEU A 77 10.62 9.28 26.91
C LEU A 77 9.32 9.12 26.10
N PRO A 78 8.91 10.14 25.34
CA PRO A 78 7.62 10.13 24.65
C PRO A 78 7.55 9.10 23.52
N LEU A 79 8.68 8.79 22.88
CA LEU A 79 8.74 7.91 21.71
C LEU A 79 9.96 6.99 21.76
N ALA A 80 9.75 5.72 21.43
CA ALA A 80 10.82 4.73 21.25
C ALA A 80 10.63 3.99 19.92
N PHE A 81 11.71 3.79 19.19
CA PHE A 81 11.74 2.90 18.02
C PHE A 81 12.37 1.57 18.43
N SER A 82 11.59 0.49 18.35
CA SER A 82 12.05 -0.85 18.73
C SER A 82 12.56 -1.62 17.51
N ALA A 83 13.79 -2.11 17.64
CA ALA A 83 14.47 -3.03 16.74
C ALA A 83 15.01 -4.26 17.49
N LEU A 84 14.37 -4.61 18.60
CA LEU A 84 14.72 -5.77 19.43
C LEU A 84 14.50 -7.09 18.66
N ASP A 85 15.08 -8.17 19.17
CA ASP A 85 14.68 -9.51 18.75
C ASP A 85 13.28 -9.84 19.28
N THR A 86 12.58 -10.77 18.63
CA THR A 86 11.20 -11.15 18.96
C THR A 86 11.05 -11.62 20.42
N GLY A 87 12.05 -12.31 20.96
CA GLY A 87 12.04 -12.79 22.34
C GLY A 87 12.06 -11.63 23.34
N ALA A 88 13.06 -10.76 23.23
CA ALA A 88 13.17 -9.58 24.08
C ALA A 88 12.02 -8.60 23.88
N ALA A 89 11.55 -8.40 22.65
CA ALA A 89 10.44 -7.49 22.34
C ALA A 89 9.14 -7.85 23.08
N THR A 90 8.86 -9.15 23.23
CA THR A 90 7.64 -9.66 23.90
C THR A 90 7.53 -9.19 25.35
N THR A 91 8.66 -9.03 26.04
CA THR A 91 8.69 -8.59 27.45
C THR A 91 9.04 -7.12 27.60
N ILE A 92 9.94 -6.60 26.79
CA ILE A 92 10.48 -5.24 26.95
C ILE A 92 9.54 -4.17 26.40
N GLU A 93 8.92 -4.35 25.24
CA GLU A 93 8.08 -3.31 24.64
C GLU A 93 6.85 -2.95 25.53
N PRO A 94 6.18 -3.93 26.19
CA PRO A 94 5.16 -3.64 27.20
C PRO A 94 5.66 -2.82 28.39
N LEU A 95 6.91 -3.02 28.85
CA LEU A 95 7.49 -2.25 29.95
C LEU A 95 7.62 -0.77 29.57
N TRP A 96 8.09 -0.50 28.37
CA TRP A 96 8.19 0.86 27.83
C TRP A 96 6.81 1.50 27.62
N ALA A 97 5.87 0.75 27.05
CA ALA A 97 4.50 1.22 26.89
C ALA A 97 3.82 1.53 28.25
N GLY A 98 4.00 0.66 29.25
CA GLY A 98 3.51 0.89 30.61
C GLY A 98 4.12 2.12 31.28
N ALA A 99 5.40 2.39 31.02
CA ALA A 99 6.11 3.55 31.57
C ALA A 99 5.66 4.91 30.99
N GLY A 100 4.90 4.93 29.89
CA GLY A 100 4.42 6.16 29.25
C GLY A 100 4.92 6.40 27.83
N THR A 101 5.76 5.51 27.29
CA THR A 101 6.36 5.68 25.98
C THR A 101 5.49 5.12 24.85
N VAL A 102 5.36 5.84 23.74
CA VAL A 102 4.84 5.25 22.50
C VAL A 102 5.98 4.47 21.84
N VAL A 103 5.84 3.15 21.75
CA VAL A 103 6.81 2.24 21.13
C VAL A 103 6.37 1.95 19.70
N VAL A 104 7.11 2.49 18.73
CA VAL A 104 6.97 2.13 17.31
C VAL A 104 7.89 0.96 17.05
N THR A 105 7.31 -0.24 16.95
CA THR A 105 8.05 -1.48 16.83
C THR A 105 8.12 -2.01 15.40
N ASN A 106 9.32 -2.44 15.01
CA ASN A 106 9.55 -3.20 13.78
C ASN A 106 9.51 -4.73 14.02
N THR A 107 9.24 -5.16 15.25
CA THR A 107 9.29 -6.57 15.66
C THR A 107 7.91 -7.23 15.48
N SER A 108 7.82 -8.55 15.65
CA SER A 108 6.59 -9.33 15.40
C SER A 108 5.65 -9.66 16.57
N PRO A 109 6.03 -9.61 17.87
CA PRO A 109 5.20 -10.15 18.96
C PRO A 109 3.78 -9.61 19.04
N PHE A 110 3.59 -8.31 18.80
CA PHE A 110 2.30 -7.64 19.00
C PHE A 110 1.50 -7.45 17.70
N ARG A 111 1.95 -8.03 16.57
CA ARG A 111 1.29 -7.90 15.25
C ARG A 111 -0.16 -8.40 15.23
N LEU A 112 -0.47 -9.38 16.06
CA LEU A 112 -1.79 -10.03 16.10
C LEU A 112 -2.67 -9.49 17.25
N ALA A 113 -2.15 -8.59 18.08
CA ALA A 113 -2.90 -8.05 19.20
C ALA A 113 -3.97 -7.08 18.66
N SER A 114 -5.24 -7.40 18.93
CA SER A 114 -6.41 -6.65 18.41
C SER A 114 -6.45 -5.16 18.78
N ASP A 115 -5.69 -4.78 19.80
CA ASP A 115 -5.58 -3.42 20.34
C ASP A 115 -4.25 -2.75 19.97
N VAL A 116 -3.41 -3.38 19.14
CA VAL A 116 -2.12 -2.81 18.70
C VAL A 116 -2.25 -2.35 17.25
N PRO A 117 -2.18 -1.03 16.98
CA PRO A 117 -2.31 -0.54 15.62
C PRO A 117 -1.12 -0.92 14.74
N LEU A 118 -1.44 -1.47 13.56
CA LEU A 118 -0.53 -1.66 12.45
C LEU A 118 -0.61 -0.41 11.55
N VAL A 119 0.44 0.42 11.53
CA VAL A 119 0.53 1.74 10.92
C VAL A 119 1.66 1.79 9.88
N ILE A 120 1.28 2.12 8.66
CA ILE A 120 2.09 2.78 7.65
C ILE A 120 1.66 4.27 7.72
N PRO A 121 2.51 5.17 8.24
CA PRO A 121 2.11 6.56 8.53
C PRO A 121 1.47 7.30 7.35
N GLU A 122 1.83 6.95 6.13
CA GLU A 122 1.35 7.59 4.91
C GLU A 122 0.05 6.97 4.36
N VAL A 123 -0.33 5.79 4.84
CA VAL A 123 -1.48 5.01 4.31
C VAL A 123 -2.60 4.92 5.32
N ASN A 124 -2.29 4.77 6.61
CA ASN A 124 -3.28 4.52 7.65
C ASN A 124 -2.88 5.10 9.02
N ALA A 125 -2.49 6.38 9.06
CA ALA A 125 -2.13 7.08 10.31
C ALA A 125 -3.32 7.17 11.29
N GLU A 126 -4.56 7.16 10.80
CA GLU A 126 -5.76 7.15 11.61
C GLU A 126 -5.94 5.87 12.43
N HIS A 127 -5.27 4.77 12.09
CA HIS A 127 -5.19 3.60 12.97
C HIS A 127 -4.57 3.91 14.34
N LEU A 128 -3.82 5.03 14.49
CA LEU A 128 -3.36 5.54 15.79
C LEU A 128 -4.54 5.89 16.74
N ALA A 129 -5.77 5.98 16.25
CA ALA A 129 -6.95 6.08 17.11
C ALA A 129 -7.12 4.87 18.05
N LEU A 130 -6.64 3.68 17.65
CA LEU A 130 -6.63 2.48 18.50
C LEU A 130 -5.78 2.63 19.76
N LEU A 131 -4.85 3.59 19.80
CA LEU A 131 -4.01 3.82 20.98
C LEU A 131 -4.85 4.19 22.21
N ALA A 132 -6.00 4.85 22.03
CA ALA A 132 -6.90 5.17 23.14
C ALA A 132 -7.49 3.90 23.78
N GLU A 133 -7.95 2.96 22.96
CA GLU A 133 -8.49 1.68 23.42
C GLU A 133 -7.39 0.76 23.95
N GLN A 134 -6.20 0.75 23.32
CA GLN A 134 -5.04 0.02 23.80
C GLN A 134 -4.65 0.45 25.22
N ARG A 135 -4.50 1.77 25.43
CA ARG A 135 -4.18 2.35 26.74
C ARG A 135 -5.19 1.93 27.78
N LYS A 136 -6.48 1.99 27.44
CA LYS A 136 -7.58 1.58 28.32
C LYS A 136 -7.54 0.10 28.65
N ARG A 137 -7.37 -0.78 27.66
CA ARG A 137 -7.36 -2.25 27.84
C ARG A 137 -6.13 -2.74 28.60
N ARG A 138 -4.98 -2.14 28.34
CA ARG A 138 -3.69 -2.57 28.89
C ARG A 138 -3.30 -1.84 30.17
N GLY A 139 -4.03 -0.80 30.55
CA GLY A 139 -3.67 0.07 31.68
C GLY A 139 -2.38 0.87 31.44
N TRP A 140 -2.05 1.13 30.18
CA TRP A 140 -0.81 1.82 29.80
C TRP A 140 -1.01 3.32 29.62
N ARG A 141 0.00 4.11 29.98
CA ARG A 141 0.07 5.54 29.63
C ARG A 141 0.67 5.75 28.24
N GLY A 142 1.61 4.89 27.85
CA GLY A 142 2.22 4.81 26.52
C GLY A 142 1.42 3.94 25.58
N ALA A 143 2.06 3.39 24.55
CA ALA A 143 1.40 2.54 23.56
C ALA A 143 2.39 1.70 22.75
N ILE A 144 1.92 0.72 21.98
CA ILE A 144 2.71 -0.02 20.99
C ILE A 144 2.06 0.14 19.60
N ILE A 145 2.87 0.35 18.56
CA ILE A 145 2.48 0.49 17.14
C ILE A 145 3.38 -0.41 16.26
N VAL A 146 2.87 -1.05 15.22
CA VAL A 146 3.60 -1.97 14.30
C VAL A 146 3.43 -1.55 12.82
N ASN A 147 4.15 -2.03 11.79
CA ASN A 147 4.09 -1.55 10.36
C ASN A 147 3.69 -2.64 9.29
N TYR A 148 3.12 -2.33 8.08
CA TYR A 148 2.33 -3.25 7.17
C TYR A 148 2.76 -3.44 5.68
N ARG A 149 3.82 -2.81 5.15
CA ARG A 149 4.52 -3.25 3.89
C ARG A 149 4.96 -4.74 3.97
N ASP A 150 4.84 -5.26 5.17
CA ASP A 150 5.35 -6.45 5.76
C ASP A 150 4.54 -7.72 5.44
N ALA A 151 3.32 -7.79 4.89
CA ALA A 151 2.72 -9.14 4.66
C ALA A 151 3.40 -9.97 3.53
N LEU A 152 3.72 -9.33 2.40
CA LEU A 152 4.53 -9.94 1.35
C LEU A 152 6.00 -9.96 1.79
N ARG A 153 6.50 -8.83 2.30
CA ARG A 153 7.88 -8.71 2.80
C ARG A 153 8.20 -9.64 3.98
N GLU A 154 7.29 -9.96 4.88
CA GLU A 154 7.46 -10.91 5.99
C GLU A 154 7.74 -12.29 5.45
N ARG A 155 7.11 -12.63 4.33
CA ARG A 155 7.22 -13.94 3.71
C ARG A 155 8.41 -14.03 2.78
N ILE A 156 8.79 -12.94 2.12
CA ILE A 156 9.82 -12.98 1.07
C ILE A 156 11.03 -12.07 1.32
N LEU A 157 10.90 -10.96 2.03
CA LEU A 157 12.02 -10.03 2.27
C LEU A 157 13.10 -10.76 3.05
N GLY A 158 14.29 -10.73 2.49
CA GLY A 158 15.45 -11.38 3.04
C GLY A 158 15.47 -12.90 2.92
N GLN A 159 14.43 -13.51 2.34
CA GLN A 159 14.48 -14.89 1.89
C GLN A 159 15.23 -14.97 0.56
N THR A 160 15.87 -16.11 0.33
CA THR A 160 16.42 -16.45 -0.97
C THR A 160 15.30 -16.90 -1.90
N LEU A 161 15.19 -16.26 -3.05
CA LEU A 161 14.38 -16.74 -4.15
C LEU A 161 15.08 -17.96 -4.76
N LEU A 162 14.61 -19.16 -4.43
CA LEU A 162 15.25 -20.41 -4.85
C LEU A 162 15.08 -20.61 -6.35
N THR A 163 13.85 -20.43 -6.84
CA THR A 163 13.55 -20.54 -8.27
C THR A 163 12.24 -19.83 -8.60
N VAL A 164 12.10 -19.43 -9.86
CA VAL A 164 10.82 -19.01 -10.45
C VAL A 164 10.41 -20.06 -11.47
N ARG A 165 9.35 -20.81 -11.15
CA ARG A 165 8.76 -21.78 -12.07
C ARG A 165 7.63 -21.13 -12.84
N LEU A 166 7.70 -21.19 -14.17
CA LEU A 166 6.65 -20.71 -15.05
C LEU A 166 5.81 -21.87 -15.57
N LYS A 167 4.49 -21.70 -15.63
CA LYS A 167 3.62 -22.63 -16.36
C LYS A 167 3.74 -22.46 -17.87
N THR A 168 3.94 -21.23 -18.31
CA THR A 168 4.01 -20.83 -19.71
C THR A 168 5.04 -19.72 -19.86
N PRO A 169 5.88 -19.74 -20.90
CA PRO A 169 6.90 -18.71 -21.11
C PRO A 169 6.26 -17.33 -21.36
N PHE A 170 5.01 -17.26 -21.84
CA PHE A 170 4.34 -16.01 -22.17
C PHE A 170 4.01 -15.11 -20.97
N LEU A 171 4.20 -15.59 -19.74
CA LEU A 171 4.10 -14.72 -18.57
C LEU A 171 5.28 -13.74 -18.50
N LEU A 172 6.49 -14.22 -18.81
CA LEU A 172 7.69 -13.41 -18.84
C LEU A 172 7.69 -12.55 -20.10
N ARG A 173 7.85 -11.24 -19.94
CA ARG A 173 7.81 -10.26 -21.03
C ARG A 173 9.18 -9.64 -21.33
N THR A 174 10.18 -9.91 -20.51
CA THR A 174 11.56 -9.51 -20.77
C THR A 174 12.26 -10.62 -21.56
N VAL A 175 13.05 -10.22 -22.56
CA VAL A 175 13.81 -11.15 -23.42
C VAL A 175 15.28 -11.19 -23.04
N GLU A 176 15.88 -10.04 -22.73
CA GLU A 176 17.32 -9.89 -22.47
C GLU A 176 17.71 -10.46 -21.09
N ALA A 177 17.05 -10.00 -20.02
CA ALA A 177 17.27 -10.53 -18.67
C ALA A 177 16.49 -11.83 -18.45
N THR A 178 17.20 -12.89 -18.05
CA THR A 178 16.60 -14.22 -17.82
C THR A 178 16.13 -14.39 -16.37
N LEU A 179 15.09 -15.20 -16.15
CA LEU A 179 14.70 -15.56 -14.77
C LEU A 179 15.78 -16.35 -14.03
N ALA A 180 16.66 -17.05 -14.76
CA ALA A 180 17.75 -17.80 -14.16
C ALA A 180 18.71 -16.89 -13.39
N SER A 181 18.94 -15.66 -13.84
CA SER A 181 19.77 -14.69 -13.09
C SER A 181 19.12 -14.25 -11.77
N CYS A 182 17.81 -14.46 -11.61
CA CYS A 182 17.12 -14.14 -10.37
C CYS A 182 17.20 -15.26 -9.31
N HIS A 183 17.64 -16.46 -9.68
CA HIS A 183 17.65 -17.63 -8.80
C HIS A 183 18.82 -17.58 -7.81
N GLY A 184 18.59 -18.05 -6.59
CA GLY A 184 19.60 -18.08 -5.54
C GLY A 184 19.89 -16.74 -4.88
N HIS A 185 19.22 -15.66 -5.32
CA HIS A 185 19.42 -14.31 -4.81
C HIS A 185 18.44 -13.95 -3.70
N ARG A 186 18.90 -13.15 -2.74
CA ARG A 186 18.09 -12.72 -1.61
C ARG A 186 17.21 -11.54 -2.01
N VAL A 187 15.95 -11.55 -1.60
CA VAL A 187 15.07 -10.39 -1.76
C VAL A 187 15.57 -9.26 -0.86
N ALA A 188 16.08 -8.20 -1.46
CA ALA A 188 16.57 -7.01 -0.78
C ALA A 188 15.44 -6.02 -0.49
N GLU A 189 14.43 -5.96 -1.36
CA GLU A 189 13.36 -4.96 -1.28
C GLU A 189 12.07 -5.41 -1.94
N VAL A 190 10.96 -4.81 -1.50
CA VAL A 190 9.65 -4.92 -2.15
C VAL A 190 9.00 -3.54 -2.11
N GLN A 191 8.56 -3.06 -3.27
CA GLN A 191 7.89 -1.77 -3.45
C GLN A 191 6.74 -1.87 -4.48
N ARG A 192 5.99 -0.75 -4.63
CA ARG A 192 4.91 -0.59 -5.60
C ARG A 192 5.34 0.43 -6.65
N ILE A 193 5.09 0.11 -7.93
CA ILE A 193 5.22 1.07 -9.04
C ILE A 193 3.89 1.07 -9.78
N GLY A 194 3.04 2.05 -9.50
CA GLY A 194 1.67 2.04 -9.99
C GLY A 194 0.88 0.79 -9.64
N LYS A 195 0.32 0.12 -10.64
CA LYS A 195 -0.44 -1.13 -10.45
C LYS A 195 0.46 -2.38 -10.43
N ARG A 196 1.79 -2.20 -10.27
CA ARG A 196 2.79 -3.26 -10.28
C ARG A 196 3.41 -3.43 -8.91
N LEU A 197 3.77 -4.68 -8.60
CA LEU A 197 4.63 -5.05 -7.49
C LEU A 197 6.05 -5.21 -8.02
N ALA A 198 7.03 -4.60 -7.38
CA ALA A 198 8.44 -4.72 -7.74
C ALA A 198 9.22 -5.32 -6.57
N ILE A 199 9.96 -6.39 -6.82
CA ILE A 199 10.75 -7.14 -5.82
C ILE A 199 12.21 -7.03 -6.23
N ARG A 200 13.04 -6.34 -5.46
CA ARG A 200 14.47 -6.22 -5.71
C ARG A 200 15.22 -7.39 -5.11
N LEU A 201 16.21 -7.87 -5.83
CA LEU A 201 17.19 -8.85 -5.40
C LEU A 201 18.47 -8.15 -4.94
N ASP A 202 19.29 -8.84 -4.18
CA ASP A 202 20.56 -8.30 -3.63
C ASP A 202 21.59 -7.89 -4.68
N HIS A 203 21.50 -8.39 -5.91
CA HIS A 203 22.31 -7.97 -7.05
C HIS A 203 21.63 -6.90 -7.93
N GLU A 204 20.73 -6.12 -7.34
CA GLU A 204 20.01 -4.98 -7.96
C GLU A 204 18.95 -5.31 -9.02
N ALA A 205 18.86 -6.55 -9.50
CA ALA A 205 17.77 -6.94 -10.41
C ALA A 205 16.39 -6.90 -9.73
N TRP A 206 15.36 -6.67 -10.54
CA TRP A 206 13.97 -6.54 -10.11
C TRP A 206 13.05 -7.50 -10.81
N LEU A 207 12.20 -8.17 -10.04
CA LEU A 207 11.01 -8.86 -10.55
C LEU A 207 9.81 -7.93 -10.47
N VAL A 208 9.26 -7.56 -11.62
CA VAL A 208 8.12 -6.65 -11.72
C VAL A 208 6.88 -7.42 -12.17
N ILE A 209 5.89 -7.50 -11.28
CA ILE A 209 4.65 -8.28 -11.47
C ILE A 209 3.47 -7.33 -11.68
N HIS A 210 2.75 -7.48 -12.79
CA HIS A 210 1.45 -6.85 -13.00
C HIS A 210 0.35 -7.91 -12.92
N LEU A 211 -0.53 -7.80 -11.93
CA LEU A 211 -1.59 -8.80 -11.70
C LEU A 211 -2.75 -8.70 -12.70
N MET A 212 -2.92 -7.56 -13.36
CA MET A 212 -4.11 -7.30 -14.20
C MET A 212 -5.42 -7.52 -13.41
N ILE A 213 -6.55 -7.60 -14.11
CA ILE A 213 -7.88 -7.65 -13.49
C ILE A 213 -8.08 -8.93 -12.66
N ALA A 214 -7.64 -10.07 -13.18
CA ALA A 214 -7.94 -11.39 -12.63
C ALA A 214 -6.74 -12.09 -11.98
N GLY A 215 -5.56 -11.46 -11.94
CA GLY A 215 -4.38 -12.05 -11.33
C GLY A 215 -4.40 -11.94 -9.81
N ARG A 216 -3.96 -13.00 -9.13
CA ARG A 216 -3.95 -13.12 -7.67
C ARG A 216 -2.67 -13.79 -7.22
N LEU A 217 -2.11 -13.30 -6.13
CA LEU A 217 -1.04 -13.96 -5.39
C LEU A 217 -1.66 -14.84 -4.30
N HIS A 218 -0.98 -15.92 -3.96
CA HIS A 218 -1.32 -16.80 -2.84
C HIS A 218 -0.03 -17.25 -2.18
N TRP A 219 0.02 -17.27 -0.85
CA TRP A 219 1.08 -18.01 -0.18
C TRP A 219 0.67 -19.45 0.06
N LYS A 220 1.54 -20.39 -0.29
CA LYS A 220 1.32 -21.82 -0.18
C LYS A 220 2.54 -22.48 0.48
N PRO A 221 2.41 -23.73 0.99
CA PRO A 221 3.56 -24.51 1.45
C PRO A 221 4.67 -24.59 0.41
N ALA A 222 5.92 -24.72 0.87
CA ALA A 222 7.09 -24.78 -0.01
C ALA A 222 6.96 -25.96 -0.99
N GLY A 223 7.36 -25.74 -2.25
CA GLY A 223 7.32 -26.76 -3.29
C GLY A 223 5.92 -27.02 -3.88
N THR A 224 4.92 -26.20 -3.55
CA THR A 224 3.56 -26.34 -4.12
C THR A 224 3.62 -26.37 -5.65
N ALA A 225 3.00 -27.40 -6.26
CA ALA A 225 2.98 -27.59 -7.70
C ALA A 225 2.11 -26.54 -8.43
N ILE A 226 2.47 -26.23 -9.68
CA ILE A 226 1.68 -25.36 -10.57
C ILE A 226 0.57 -26.17 -11.25
N GLY A 227 -0.29 -26.80 -10.44
CA GLY A 227 -1.30 -27.76 -10.93
C GLY A 227 -2.55 -27.11 -11.50
N ALA A 228 -3.06 -26.05 -10.86
CA ALA A 228 -4.34 -25.46 -11.23
C ALA A 228 -4.32 -24.89 -12.65
N LYS A 229 -5.43 -25.04 -13.40
CA LYS A 229 -5.57 -24.45 -14.75
C LYS A 229 -5.30 -22.94 -14.71
N SER A 230 -5.72 -22.24 -13.64
CA SER A 230 -5.49 -20.81 -13.42
C SER A 230 -4.08 -20.43 -13.01
N ALA A 231 -3.22 -21.35 -12.57
CA ALA A 231 -1.86 -21.02 -12.14
C ALA A 231 -0.98 -20.58 -13.32
N LEU A 232 -0.10 -19.61 -13.07
CA LEU A 232 0.78 -18.99 -14.06
C LEU A 232 2.26 -19.14 -13.70
N ALA A 233 2.60 -18.89 -12.44
CA ALA A 233 3.96 -19.03 -11.93
C ALA A 233 3.98 -19.31 -10.44
N ALA A 234 5.09 -19.88 -9.97
CA ALA A 234 5.43 -20.06 -8.57
C ALA A 234 6.81 -19.46 -8.30
N PHE A 235 6.90 -18.59 -7.29
CA PHE A 235 8.15 -18.06 -6.78
C PHE A 235 8.45 -18.81 -5.49
N ASP A 236 9.48 -19.65 -5.51
CA ASP A 236 9.79 -20.55 -4.40
C ASP A 236 10.81 -19.93 -3.46
N PHE A 237 10.49 -19.99 -2.17
CA PHE A 237 11.33 -19.59 -1.06
C PHE A 237 11.46 -20.77 -0.10
N GLY A 238 12.46 -20.75 0.78
CA GLY A 238 12.65 -21.83 1.77
C GLY A 238 11.44 -22.00 2.71
N THR A 239 10.71 -20.93 2.99
CA THR A 239 9.56 -20.91 3.92
C THR A 239 8.21 -21.10 3.23
N GLY A 240 8.17 -21.15 1.90
CA GLY A 240 6.92 -21.29 1.16
C GLY A 240 7.00 -20.89 -0.30
N THR A 241 5.86 -21.01 -0.98
CA THR A 241 5.73 -20.69 -2.41
C THR A 241 4.72 -19.57 -2.58
N LEU A 242 5.12 -18.50 -3.25
CA LEU A 242 4.20 -17.46 -3.72
C LEU A 242 3.65 -17.87 -5.09
N LEU A 243 2.39 -18.30 -5.14
CA LEU A 243 1.73 -18.73 -6.36
C LEU A 243 0.98 -17.57 -7.03
N LEU A 244 1.30 -17.29 -8.29
CA LEU A 244 0.56 -16.37 -9.14
C LEU A 244 -0.46 -17.14 -9.98
N THR A 245 -1.72 -16.74 -9.88
CA THR A 245 -2.84 -17.30 -10.65
C THR A 245 -3.56 -16.20 -11.41
N GLU A 246 -4.18 -16.51 -12.54
CA GLU A 246 -5.12 -15.61 -13.23
C GLU A 246 -6.34 -16.39 -13.70
N ALA A 247 -7.53 -15.91 -13.33
CA ALA A 247 -8.78 -16.51 -13.80
C ALA A 247 -9.11 -16.08 -15.24
N GLY A 248 -9.78 -16.96 -15.99
CA GLY A 248 -10.22 -16.70 -17.37
C GLY A 248 -9.23 -17.13 -18.45
N SER A 249 -9.58 -16.88 -19.71
CA SER A 249 -8.84 -17.32 -20.91
C SER A 249 -7.84 -16.29 -21.44
N LYS A 250 -8.04 -14.99 -21.17
CA LYS A 250 -7.25 -13.89 -21.78
C LYS A 250 -5.80 -13.75 -21.26
N ARG A 251 -5.45 -14.37 -20.12
CA ARG A 251 -4.10 -14.45 -19.50
C ARG A 251 -3.19 -13.23 -19.75
N ARG A 252 -3.48 -12.13 -19.06
CA ARG A 252 -2.83 -10.82 -19.27
C ARG A 252 -1.84 -10.44 -18.17
N ALA A 253 -1.81 -11.14 -17.05
CA ALA A 253 -0.80 -10.91 -16.02
C ALA A 253 0.59 -10.97 -16.67
N SER A 254 1.52 -10.16 -16.17
CA SER A 254 2.88 -10.11 -16.70
C SER A 254 3.91 -10.16 -15.59
N LEU A 255 5.05 -10.75 -15.94
CA LEU A 255 6.28 -10.73 -15.18
C LEU A 255 7.36 -10.11 -16.06
N HIS A 256 8.12 -9.18 -15.52
CA HIS A 256 9.31 -8.64 -16.15
C HIS A 256 10.47 -8.83 -15.20
N VAL A 257 11.66 -9.00 -15.78
CA VAL A 257 12.93 -8.80 -15.09
C VAL A 257 13.48 -7.46 -15.55
N ALA A 258 13.87 -6.61 -14.62
CA ALA A 258 14.64 -5.39 -14.88
C ALA A 258 16.03 -5.58 -14.27
N GLU A 259 17.10 -5.26 -14.98
CA GLU A 259 18.46 -5.59 -14.55
C GLU A 259 18.92 -4.73 -13.36
N ASP A 260 18.42 -3.52 -13.27
CA ASP A 260 18.77 -2.56 -12.23
C ASP A 260 17.62 -1.57 -11.97
N HIS A 261 17.90 -0.57 -11.13
CA HIS A 261 16.95 0.51 -10.83
C HIS A 261 16.65 1.40 -12.04
N ALA A 262 17.61 1.67 -12.92
CA ALA A 262 17.36 2.51 -14.10
C ALA A 262 16.39 1.81 -15.08
N ALA A 263 16.50 0.49 -15.20
CA ALA A 263 15.56 -0.34 -15.95
C ALA A 263 14.16 -0.38 -15.32
N LEU A 264 13.95 0.14 -14.11
CA LEU A 264 12.59 0.32 -13.55
C LEU A 264 11.85 1.51 -14.16
N ASP A 265 12.56 2.53 -14.65
CA ASP A 265 11.97 3.78 -15.16
C ASP A 265 10.98 3.51 -16.31
N GLN A 266 11.19 2.45 -17.10
CA GLN A 266 10.27 2.04 -18.17
C GLN A 266 8.88 1.61 -17.65
N PHE A 267 8.76 1.26 -16.37
CA PHE A 267 7.50 0.89 -15.74
C PHE A 267 6.79 2.08 -15.10
N GLU A 268 7.51 3.17 -14.86
CA GLU A 268 6.94 4.44 -14.48
C GLU A 268 6.21 5.07 -15.66
N ARG A 269 5.02 5.60 -15.40
CA ARG A 269 4.16 6.19 -16.45
C ARG A 269 3.97 7.69 -16.28
N GLY A 270 4.51 8.29 -15.21
CA GLY A 270 4.42 9.73 -14.92
C GLY A 270 3.06 10.20 -14.37
N GLY A 271 2.14 9.27 -14.09
CA GLY A 271 0.85 9.54 -13.47
C GLY A 271 0.98 10.05 -12.04
N LEU A 272 0.06 10.91 -11.63
CA LEU A 272 0.05 11.50 -10.30
C LEU A 272 -0.45 10.51 -9.24
N ASP A 273 0.32 10.27 -8.18
CA ASP A 273 -0.18 9.58 -6.97
C ASP A 273 -0.99 10.56 -6.11
N VAL A 274 -2.32 10.44 -6.18
CA VAL A 274 -3.26 11.39 -5.56
C VAL A 274 -3.20 11.35 -4.02
N LEU A 275 -2.74 10.26 -3.41
CA LEU A 275 -2.60 10.16 -1.94
C LEU A 275 -1.37 10.91 -1.43
N HIS A 276 -0.37 11.14 -2.28
CA HIS A 276 0.87 11.82 -1.93
C HIS A 276 0.98 13.23 -2.54
N ALA A 277 0.11 13.56 -3.50
CA ALA A 277 0.06 14.88 -4.13
C ALA A 277 -0.71 15.92 -3.30
N SER A 278 -0.24 17.16 -3.35
CA SER A 278 -1.02 18.32 -2.90
C SER A 278 -2.15 18.62 -3.87
N GLU A 279 -3.17 19.33 -3.39
CA GLU A 279 -4.29 19.78 -4.21
C GLU A 279 -3.83 20.67 -5.38
N ALA A 280 -2.85 21.56 -5.15
CA ALA A 280 -2.30 22.42 -6.19
C ALA A 280 -1.71 21.60 -7.35
N VAL A 281 -0.90 20.59 -7.05
CA VAL A 281 -0.32 19.69 -8.09
C VAL A 281 -1.41 18.87 -8.78
N PHE A 282 -2.46 18.49 -8.05
CA PHE A 282 -3.61 17.80 -8.63
C PHE A 282 -4.38 18.70 -9.62
N ALA A 283 -4.59 19.98 -9.27
CA ALA A 283 -5.34 20.94 -10.08
C ALA A 283 -4.69 21.26 -11.44
N GLU A 284 -3.37 21.08 -11.56
CA GLU A 284 -2.67 21.25 -12.85
C GLU A 284 -2.94 20.11 -13.85
N ARG A 285 -3.36 18.93 -13.39
CA ARG A 285 -3.58 17.75 -14.25
C ARG A 285 -4.81 17.91 -15.15
N PRO A 286 -5.98 18.35 -14.65
CA PRO A 286 -7.17 18.52 -15.48
C PRO A 286 -7.00 19.39 -16.71
N VAL A 287 -6.18 20.44 -16.61
CA VAL A 287 -5.97 21.43 -17.67
C VAL A 287 -5.30 20.82 -18.91
N ARG A 288 -4.61 19.68 -18.79
CA ARG A 288 -3.78 19.10 -19.86
C ARG A 288 -4.48 18.01 -20.69
N GLY A 289 -5.67 17.54 -20.31
CA GLY A 289 -6.30 16.37 -20.92
C GLY A 289 -7.56 16.66 -21.75
N ASN A 290 -7.73 15.97 -22.88
CA ASN A 290 -8.96 16.01 -23.70
C ASN A 290 -9.76 14.69 -23.65
N HIS A 291 -9.73 14.03 -22.50
CA HIS A 291 -10.43 12.76 -22.27
C HIS A 291 -11.60 12.96 -21.31
N THR A 292 -12.56 12.03 -21.36
CA THR A 292 -13.58 11.96 -20.32
C THR A 292 -12.93 11.69 -18.96
N LEU A 293 -13.51 12.19 -17.88
CA LEU A 293 -12.98 12.04 -16.53
C LEU A 293 -12.76 10.58 -16.15
N LYS A 294 -13.72 9.71 -16.50
CA LYS A 294 -13.59 8.27 -16.27
C LYS A 294 -12.34 7.70 -16.91
N ARG A 295 -12.07 8.08 -18.16
CA ARG A 295 -10.88 7.62 -18.91
C ARG A 295 -9.61 8.18 -18.30
N ALA A 296 -9.58 9.48 -18.00
CA ALA A 296 -8.42 10.14 -17.40
C ALA A 296 -8.05 9.54 -16.04
N LEU A 297 -9.02 9.32 -15.15
CA LEU A 297 -8.81 8.66 -13.85
C LEU A 297 -8.20 7.26 -13.99
N THR A 298 -8.53 6.51 -15.04
CA THR A 298 -7.98 5.16 -15.24
C THR A 298 -6.68 5.11 -16.03
N ASP A 299 -6.25 6.24 -16.60
CA ASP A 299 -5.05 6.35 -17.41
C ASP A 299 -3.81 6.52 -16.53
N PRO A 300 -2.87 5.54 -16.54
CA PRO A 300 -1.68 5.58 -15.69
C PRO A 300 -0.69 6.69 -16.04
N GLN A 301 -0.84 7.37 -17.18
CA GLN A 301 -0.05 8.58 -17.49
C GLN A 301 -0.61 9.83 -16.82
N THR A 302 -1.90 9.83 -16.52
CA THR A 302 -2.58 10.95 -15.87
C THR A 302 -2.60 10.74 -14.35
N PHE A 303 -3.14 9.61 -13.89
CA PHE A 303 -3.25 9.27 -12.47
C PHE A 303 -2.71 7.88 -12.18
N ASP A 304 -1.93 7.77 -11.11
CA ASP A 304 -1.36 6.50 -10.71
C ASP A 304 -2.34 5.69 -9.84
N GLY A 305 -2.36 4.36 -10.04
CA GLY A 305 -3.07 3.42 -9.17
C GLY A 305 -4.60 3.34 -9.31
N ILE A 306 -5.29 4.34 -9.88
CA ILE A 306 -6.77 4.35 -9.95
C ILE A 306 -7.29 3.36 -11.02
N GLY A 307 -8.07 2.37 -10.59
CA GLY A 307 -8.67 1.33 -11.44
C GLY A 307 -10.12 1.60 -11.83
N ASN A 308 -10.70 0.75 -12.67
CA ASN A 308 -12.07 0.91 -13.17
C ASN A 308 -13.12 0.95 -12.04
N SER A 309 -12.97 0.13 -11.00
CA SER A 309 -13.92 0.12 -9.89
C SER A 309 -13.89 1.43 -9.11
N PHE A 310 -12.69 1.90 -8.73
CA PHE A 310 -12.55 3.09 -7.92
C PHE A 310 -12.87 4.37 -8.69
N SER A 311 -12.66 4.42 -10.01
CA SER A 311 -13.10 5.59 -10.77
C SER A 311 -14.62 5.73 -10.87
N ASP A 312 -15.42 4.64 -10.76
CA ASP A 312 -16.88 4.78 -10.60
C ASP A 312 -17.21 5.39 -9.23
N GLU A 313 -16.63 4.83 -8.16
CA GLU A 313 -16.87 5.25 -6.79
C GLU A 313 -16.42 6.70 -6.51
N ILE A 314 -15.25 7.10 -7.05
CA ILE A 314 -14.70 8.46 -6.95
C ILE A 314 -15.62 9.46 -7.64
N LEU A 315 -16.10 9.15 -8.85
CA LEU A 315 -16.96 10.07 -9.60
C LEU A 315 -18.35 10.21 -8.95
N HIS A 316 -18.88 9.12 -8.37
CA HIS A 316 -20.08 9.18 -7.55
C HIS A 316 -19.88 10.07 -6.32
N ALA A 317 -18.80 9.83 -5.58
CA ALA A 317 -18.42 10.62 -4.41
C ALA A 317 -18.21 12.11 -4.71
N ALA A 318 -17.64 12.43 -5.87
CA ALA A 318 -17.42 13.81 -6.33
C ALA A 318 -18.69 14.47 -6.90
N ARG A 319 -19.72 13.67 -7.19
CA ARG A 319 -20.95 14.08 -7.89
C ARG A 319 -20.68 14.66 -9.27
N ILE A 320 -19.80 14.01 -10.03
CA ILE A 320 -19.38 14.47 -11.37
C ILE A 320 -19.72 13.39 -12.41
N SER A 321 -20.17 13.83 -13.59
CA SER A 321 -20.49 12.95 -14.71
C SER A 321 -19.26 12.19 -15.21
N PRO A 322 -19.33 10.86 -15.43
CA PRO A 322 -18.21 10.11 -16.01
C PRO A 322 -17.86 10.49 -17.45
N LEU A 323 -18.76 11.16 -18.16
CA LEU A 323 -18.55 11.61 -19.55
C LEU A 323 -18.12 13.08 -19.66
N GLN A 324 -18.08 13.83 -18.55
CA GLN A 324 -17.52 15.18 -18.55
C GLN A 324 -16.06 15.13 -18.96
N LEU A 325 -15.63 16.09 -19.79
CA LEU A 325 -14.24 16.20 -20.21
C LEU A 325 -13.41 16.78 -19.06
N ILE A 326 -12.25 16.21 -18.82
CA ILE A 326 -11.40 16.61 -17.69
C ILE A 326 -10.99 18.11 -17.75
N ARG A 327 -10.73 18.64 -18.95
CA ARG A 327 -10.45 20.07 -19.16
C ARG A 327 -11.61 21.01 -18.86
N ASN A 328 -12.83 20.50 -18.71
CA ASN A 328 -14.03 21.28 -18.43
C ASN A 328 -14.35 21.31 -16.93
N LEU A 329 -13.49 20.79 -16.06
CA LEU A 329 -13.68 20.91 -14.62
C LEU A 329 -13.48 22.36 -14.18
N ASP A 330 -14.44 22.90 -13.43
CA ASP A 330 -14.24 24.16 -12.71
C ASP A 330 -13.42 23.95 -11.42
N ALA A 331 -12.95 25.04 -10.80
CA ALA A 331 -12.13 24.95 -9.60
C ALA A 331 -12.83 24.21 -8.44
N PRO A 332 -14.12 24.49 -8.12
CA PRO A 332 -14.86 23.70 -7.13
C PRO A 332 -14.94 22.20 -7.45
N GLU A 333 -15.15 21.82 -8.71
CA GLU A 333 -15.18 20.43 -9.15
C GLU A 333 -13.81 19.76 -9.01
N VAL A 334 -12.72 20.46 -9.32
CA VAL A 334 -11.35 19.98 -9.10
C VAL A 334 -11.11 19.68 -7.62
N THR A 335 -11.47 20.59 -6.72
CA THR A 335 -11.36 20.40 -5.26
C THR A 335 -12.20 19.20 -4.80
N ARG A 336 -13.46 19.10 -5.24
CA ARG A 336 -14.32 17.95 -4.91
C ARG A 336 -13.73 16.63 -5.40
N LEU A 337 -13.20 16.60 -6.63
CA LEU A 337 -12.58 15.41 -7.20
C LEU A 337 -11.32 15.01 -6.44
N TYR A 338 -10.47 15.97 -6.07
CA TYR A 338 -9.27 15.73 -5.26
C TYR A 338 -9.62 15.06 -3.92
N HIS A 339 -10.56 15.64 -3.17
CA HIS A 339 -10.99 15.07 -1.89
C HIS A 339 -11.70 13.72 -2.06
N ALA A 340 -12.53 13.54 -3.09
CA ALA A 340 -13.20 12.28 -3.38
C ALA A 340 -12.20 11.16 -3.72
N CYS A 341 -11.16 11.45 -4.51
CA CYS A 341 -10.07 10.52 -4.78
C CYS A 341 -9.41 10.03 -3.49
N ARG A 342 -8.94 10.96 -2.65
CA ARG A 342 -8.26 10.62 -1.40
C ARG A 342 -9.16 9.84 -0.46
N ARG A 343 -10.37 10.36 -0.23
CA ARG A 343 -11.34 9.75 0.69
C ARG A 343 -11.70 8.33 0.26
N ILE A 344 -12.12 8.12 -0.99
CA ILE A 344 -12.54 6.79 -1.47
C ILE A 344 -11.36 5.80 -1.45
N LEU A 345 -10.17 6.22 -1.86
CA LEU A 345 -9.00 5.35 -1.84
C LEU A 345 -8.58 5.00 -0.41
N THR A 346 -8.58 5.94 0.53
CA THR A 346 -8.29 5.70 1.95
C THR A 346 -9.36 4.82 2.60
N GLU A 347 -10.65 5.19 2.52
CA GLU A 347 -11.75 4.42 3.12
C GLU A 347 -11.74 2.95 2.66
N TRP A 348 -11.58 2.71 1.36
CA TRP A 348 -11.52 1.33 0.85
C TRP A 348 -10.23 0.62 1.23
N THR A 349 -9.12 1.33 1.38
CA THR A 349 -7.87 0.76 1.91
C THR A 349 -8.07 0.31 3.36
N ASP A 350 -8.72 1.12 4.18
CA ASP A 350 -9.02 0.81 5.58
C ASP A 350 -9.98 -0.36 5.70
N LEU A 351 -11.09 -0.35 4.95
CA LEU A 351 -12.08 -1.42 4.94
C LEU A 351 -11.46 -2.76 4.52
N LEU A 352 -10.64 -2.77 3.46
CA LEU A 352 -9.97 -3.99 3.00
C LEU A 352 -8.86 -4.45 3.94
N THR A 353 -8.31 -3.54 4.74
CA THR A 353 -7.35 -3.87 5.80
C THR A 353 -8.06 -4.52 6.99
N LYS A 354 -9.22 -3.99 7.41
CA LYS A 354 -10.06 -4.54 8.48
C LYS A 354 -10.57 -5.95 8.16
N ASP A 355 -11.03 -6.19 6.94
CA ASP A 355 -11.64 -7.47 6.50
C ASP A 355 -10.63 -8.65 6.45
N ARG A 356 -9.32 -8.37 6.44
CA ARG A 356 -8.29 -9.39 6.19
C ARG A 356 -7.92 -10.25 7.41
N ASN A 357 -8.18 -9.76 8.63
CA ASN A 357 -7.92 -10.47 9.91
C ASN A 357 -6.58 -11.24 9.95
N GLY A 358 -5.49 -10.65 9.45
CA GLY A 358 -4.15 -11.25 9.49
C GLY A 358 -3.83 -12.37 8.50
N ALA A 359 -4.76 -12.81 7.64
CA ALA A 359 -4.47 -13.84 6.63
C ALA A 359 -3.78 -13.26 5.37
N PHE A 360 -3.04 -14.09 4.61
CA PHE A 360 -2.67 -13.72 3.24
C PHE A 360 -3.98 -13.57 2.43
N PRO A 361 -4.18 -12.47 1.67
CA PRO A 361 -5.48 -12.17 1.09
C PRO A 361 -5.99 -13.30 0.18
N ALA A 362 -7.01 -14.02 0.63
CA ALA A 362 -7.52 -15.22 -0.03
C ALA A 362 -8.59 -14.91 -1.10
N ARG A 363 -9.38 -13.83 -0.89
CA ARG A 363 -10.40 -13.36 -1.82
C ARG A 363 -10.18 -11.88 -2.13
N VAL A 364 -9.67 -11.61 -3.34
CA VAL A 364 -9.57 -10.25 -3.88
C VAL A 364 -10.53 -10.16 -5.07
N THR A 365 -11.45 -9.20 -5.05
CA THR A 365 -12.47 -8.99 -6.09
C THR A 365 -12.58 -7.50 -6.39
N ALA A 366 -12.90 -7.12 -7.62
CA ALA A 366 -13.21 -5.72 -7.96
C ALA A 366 -14.63 -5.32 -7.53
N PHE A 367 -15.52 -6.30 -7.34
CA PHE A 367 -16.91 -6.12 -6.96
C PHE A 367 -17.09 -6.42 -5.48
N ARG A 368 -17.54 -5.43 -4.70
CA ARG A 368 -17.65 -5.54 -3.25
C ARG A 368 -19.04 -5.11 -2.79
N PRO A 369 -19.64 -5.79 -1.80
CA PRO A 369 -20.98 -5.45 -1.31
C PRO A 369 -21.14 -3.98 -0.90
N GLY A 370 -20.11 -3.37 -0.28
CA GLY A 370 -20.13 -1.99 0.19
C GLY A 370 -19.87 -0.90 -0.87
N MET A 371 -19.71 -1.24 -2.16
CA MET A 371 -19.59 -0.24 -3.23
C MET A 371 -20.91 0.49 -3.44
N ALA A 372 -20.84 1.80 -3.67
CA ALA A 372 -21.99 2.66 -3.87
C ALA A 372 -22.62 2.45 -5.26
N VAL A 373 -21.79 2.39 -6.30
CA VAL A 373 -22.27 2.33 -7.69
C VAL A 373 -21.60 1.24 -8.52
N HIS A 374 -20.33 0.89 -8.27
CA HIS A 374 -19.61 -0.06 -9.09
C HIS A 374 -20.20 -1.48 -9.00
N GLY A 375 -20.66 -2.02 -10.15
CA GLY A 375 -21.34 -3.32 -10.21
C GLY A 375 -22.73 -3.31 -9.58
N LYS A 376 -23.33 -2.13 -9.36
CA LYS A 376 -24.61 -1.95 -8.69
C LYS A 376 -25.75 -1.58 -9.63
N PHE A 377 -25.61 -1.82 -10.95
CA PHE A 377 -26.66 -1.50 -11.92
C PHE A 377 -28.06 -1.98 -11.47
N ARG A 378 -29.05 -1.08 -11.53
CA ARG A 378 -30.43 -1.19 -11.03
C ARG A 378 -30.62 -1.29 -9.52
N GLN A 379 -29.56 -1.38 -8.72
CA GLN A 379 -29.65 -1.30 -7.27
C GLN A 379 -29.83 0.16 -6.83
N PRO A 380 -30.45 0.43 -5.67
CA PRO A 380 -30.63 1.78 -5.18
C PRO A 380 -29.29 2.44 -4.85
N CYS A 381 -29.09 3.67 -5.32
CA CYS A 381 -27.99 4.52 -4.92
C CYS A 381 -28.07 4.82 -3.41
N PRO A 382 -26.98 4.68 -2.63
CA PRO A 382 -27.01 4.90 -1.20
C PRO A 382 -27.29 6.37 -0.81
N ASP A 383 -27.01 7.33 -1.70
CA ASP A 383 -27.20 8.76 -1.42
C ASP A 383 -28.63 9.26 -1.69
N CYS A 384 -29.30 8.73 -2.74
CA CYS A 384 -30.58 9.27 -3.22
C CYS A 384 -31.67 8.22 -3.51
N GLY A 385 -31.39 6.93 -3.31
CA GLY A 385 -32.33 5.83 -3.54
C GLY A 385 -32.61 5.49 -5.00
N SER A 386 -32.26 6.35 -5.96
CA SER A 386 -32.54 6.11 -7.38
C SER A 386 -31.73 4.94 -7.94
N PRO A 387 -32.25 4.22 -8.95
CA PRO A 387 -31.56 3.07 -9.52
C PRO A 387 -30.25 3.49 -10.18
N VAL A 388 -29.15 2.85 -9.78
CA VAL A 388 -27.84 3.05 -10.41
C VAL A 388 -27.90 2.63 -11.87
N GLN A 389 -27.37 3.50 -12.73
CA GLN A 389 -27.36 3.35 -14.17
C GLN A 389 -26.00 2.85 -14.65
N ARG A 390 -25.96 2.37 -15.90
CA ARG A 390 -24.76 1.82 -16.51
C ARG A 390 -24.66 2.25 -17.96
N ILE A 391 -23.43 2.57 -18.37
CA ILE A 391 -23.05 2.67 -19.79
C ILE A 391 -21.99 1.61 -20.09
N ARG A 392 -22.11 0.95 -21.25
CA ARG A 392 -21.15 -0.03 -21.73
C ARG A 392 -20.40 0.48 -22.97
N TYR A 393 -19.10 0.20 -22.99
CA TYR A 393 -18.26 0.41 -24.17
C TYR A 393 -17.31 -0.77 -24.34
N ALA A 394 -17.60 -1.60 -25.35
CA ALA A 394 -16.91 -2.87 -25.58
C ALA A 394 -16.90 -3.72 -24.29
N ASP A 395 -15.70 -4.12 -23.83
CA ASP A 395 -15.52 -4.95 -22.63
C ASP A 395 -15.56 -4.15 -21.31
N ASN A 396 -15.70 -2.82 -21.36
CA ASN A 396 -15.71 -1.97 -20.17
C ASN A 396 -17.11 -1.48 -19.83
N GLU A 397 -17.42 -1.43 -18.54
CA GLU A 397 -18.63 -0.81 -18.01
C GLU A 397 -18.30 0.27 -17.00
N THR A 398 -19.17 1.29 -16.97
CA THR A 398 -19.13 2.40 -16.02
C THR A 398 -20.51 2.48 -15.38
N ASN A 399 -20.54 2.42 -14.05
CA ASN A 399 -21.76 2.54 -13.27
C ASN A 399 -21.82 3.91 -12.60
N TYR A 400 -22.97 4.54 -12.61
CA TYR A 400 -23.16 5.90 -12.11
C TYR A 400 -24.59 6.11 -11.60
N CYS A 401 -24.79 7.08 -10.72
CA CYS A 401 -26.12 7.52 -10.32
C CYS A 401 -26.54 8.73 -11.15
N ALA A 402 -27.61 8.60 -11.95
CA ALA A 402 -28.05 9.69 -12.82
C ALA A 402 -28.57 10.90 -12.02
N ARG A 403 -29.30 10.72 -10.91
CA ARG A 403 -29.70 11.87 -10.06
C ARG A 403 -28.49 12.58 -9.45
N CYS A 404 -27.54 11.84 -8.89
CA CYS A 404 -26.40 12.44 -8.19
C CYS A 404 -25.32 13.04 -9.11
N GLN A 405 -25.16 12.53 -10.34
CA GLN A 405 -24.01 12.87 -11.20
C GLN A 405 -24.41 13.59 -12.50
N THR A 406 -25.68 13.55 -12.89
CA THR A 406 -26.16 14.11 -14.17
C THR A 406 -27.54 14.76 -14.06
N GLU A 407 -27.96 15.16 -12.86
CA GLU A 407 -29.24 15.85 -12.62
C GLU A 407 -30.46 15.05 -13.14
N GLY A 408 -30.36 13.73 -13.12
CA GLY A 408 -31.41 12.81 -13.60
C GLY A 408 -31.31 12.45 -15.08
N ARG A 409 -30.44 13.10 -15.86
CA ARG A 409 -30.23 12.78 -17.29
C ARG A 409 -29.52 11.44 -17.47
N LEU A 410 -30.05 10.59 -18.35
CA LEU A 410 -29.40 9.33 -18.71
C LEU A 410 -28.29 9.57 -19.73
N LEU A 411 -27.11 9.03 -19.43
CA LEU A 411 -26.00 8.96 -20.37
C LEU A 411 -26.28 7.89 -21.41
N ALA A 412 -26.08 8.24 -22.69
CA ALA A 412 -26.33 7.33 -23.80
C ALA A 412 -25.40 6.11 -23.75
N ASP A 413 -25.97 4.93 -23.58
CA ASP A 413 -25.27 3.67 -23.82
C ASP A 413 -25.18 3.47 -25.34
N ARG A 414 -23.98 3.62 -25.91
CA ARG A 414 -23.78 3.57 -27.38
C ARG A 414 -24.30 2.29 -28.03
N ALA A 415 -24.47 1.18 -27.31
CA ALA A 415 -25.05 -0.03 -27.85
C ALA A 415 -26.59 0.06 -27.88
N LEU A 416 -27.20 0.36 -26.74
CA LEU A 416 -28.66 0.38 -26.60
C LEU A 416 -29.29 1.63 -27.24
N SER A 417 -28.64 2.80 -27.14
CA SER A 417 -29.14 4.03 -27.75
C SER A 417 -29.13 3.96 -29.28
N ARG A 418 -28.22 3.18 -29.88
CA ARG A 418 -28.23 2.90 -31.33
C ARG A 418 -29.38 1.98 -31.74
N LEU A 419 -29.75 1.05 -30.87
CA LEU A 419 -30.85 0.12 -31.09
C LEU A 419 -32.21 0.83 -30.95
N LEU A 420 -32.38 1.63 -29.90
CA LEU A 420 -33.64 2.29 -29.53
C LEU A 420 -33.86 3.64 -30.22
N LYS A 421 -32.81 4.29 -30.73
CA LYS A 421 -32.88 5.58 -31.45
C LYS A 421 -33.72 6.64 -30.72
N GLN A 422 -34.92 6.96 -31.22
CA GLN A 422 -35.80 8.00 -30.67
C GLN A 422 -36.49 7.54 -29.38
N ASP A 423 -36.61 6.23 -29.19
CA ASP A 423 -37.24 5.60 -28.02
C ASP A 423 -36.25 5.44 -26.85
N TRP A 424 -35.04 6.01 -26.96
CA TRP A 424 -34.09 6.01 -25.86
C TRP A 424 -34.51 7.02 -24.78
N PRO A 425 -34.74 6.57 -23.53
CA PRO A 425 -35.15 7.48 -22.45
C PRO A 425 -34.02 8.47 -22.15
N LYS A 426 -34.37 9.75 -22.05
CA LYS A 426 -33.42 10.84 -21.82
C LYS A 426 -33.24 11.14 -20.33
N SER A 427 -34.20 10.77 -19.50
CA SER A 427 -34.21 11.01 -18.07
C SER A 427 -34.58 9.74 -17.28
N LEU A 428 -34.23 9.71 -16.00
CA LEU A 428 -34.65 8.64 -15.10
C LEU A 428 -36.17 8.53 -14.99
N ASP A 429 -36.88 9.66 -15.06
CA ASP A 429 -38.34 9.70 -14.89
C ASP A 429 -39.08 9.15 -16.14
N GLU A 430 -38.38 8.99 -17.26
CA GLU A 430 -38.88 8.33 -18.49
C GLU A 430 -38.64 6.81 -18.51
N LEU A 431 -37.97 6.24 -17.50
CA LEU A 431 -37.70 4.79 -17.41
C LEU A 431 -38.80 3.99 -16.72
N ASP A 432 -39.72 4.66 -16.04
CA ASP A 432 -40.92 4.08 -15.42
C ASP A 432 -42.04 3.97 -16.46
#